data_AF-A0A6G3MN81-F1
#
_entry.id   AF-A0A6G3MN81-F1
#
_cell.length_a   1.000
_cell.length_b   1.000
_cell.length_c   1.000
_cell.angle_alpha   90.00
_cell.angle_beta   90.00
_cell.angle_gamma   90.00
#
_symmetry.space_group_name_H-M   'P 1'
#
loop_
_entity.id
_entity.type
_entity.pdbx_description
1 polymer ?
#
loop_
_entity_poly.entity_id
_entity_poly.type
_entity_poly.pdbx_seq_one_letter_code
_entity_poly.pdbx_strand_id
1 'polypeptide(L)'
;CWVNGWAELLYFGDRMFYSDWWASVNYSEYYRKWNMIVQDWIRTYLFDEIRHHLPNNIKNKMATVLIIILSAIIHDYLFCLTLNKFIPTFIFLYGIIGGMYLIIP
;
A
#
# COMPACT_ATOMS: atom_id res chain seq x y z
N CYS A 1 3.18 -6.16 -17.73
CA CYS A 1 2.49 -6.76 -18.90
C CYS A 1 1.24 -7.55 -18.51
N TRP A 2 1.29 -8.40 -17.48
CA TRP A 2 0.17 -9.27 -17.07
C TRP A 2 -1.19 -8.57 -16.97
N VAL A 3 -1.28 -7.49 -16.19
CA VAL A 3 -2.56 -6.77 -16.00
C VAL A 3 -3.08 -6.12 -17.29
N ASN A 4 -2.17 -5.61 -18.14
CA ASN A 4 -2.54 -5.11 -19.46
C ASN A 4 -3.09 -6.21 -20.37
N GLY A 5 -2.53 -7.42 -20.28
CA GLY A 5 -3.03 -8.59 -21.03
C GLY A 5 -4.47 -8.92 -20.65
N TRP A 6 -4.78 -8.98 -19.35
CA TRP A 6 -6.14 -9.22 -18.87
C TRP A 6 -7.10 -8.08 -19.22
N ALA A 7 -6.66 -6.83 -19.07
CA ALA A 7 -7.50 -5.69 -19.42
C ALA A 7 -7.84 -5.68 -20.92
N GLU A 8 -6.96 -6.16 -21.80
CA GLU A 8 -7.27 -6.30 -23.22
C GLU A 8 -8.27 -7.42 -23.48
N LEU A 9 -8.04 -8.60 -22.89
CA LEU A 9 -8.95 -9.76 -23.02
C LEU A 9 -10.37 -9.45 -22.52
N LEU A 10 -10.50 -8.59 -21.52
CA LEU A 10 -11.77 -8.21 -20.91
C LEU A 10 -12.36 -6.91 -21.50
N TYR A 11 -11.74 -6.32 -22.53
CA TYR A 11 -12.14 -5.02 -23.10
C TYR A 11 -12.25 -3.91 -22.04
N PHE A 12 -11.40 -3.94 -21.02
CA PHE A 12 -11.35 -2.94 -19.96
C PHE A 12 -10.54 -1.73 -20.44
N GLY A 13 -11.17 -0.55 -20.46
CA GLY A 13 -10.58 0.66 -21.05
C GLY A 13 -9.56 1.39 -20.15
N ASP A 14 -9.67 1.27 -18.83
CA ASP A 14 -8.75 1.96 -17.92
C ASP A 14 -7.44 1.16 -17.77
N ARG A 15 -6.32 1.84 -18.02
CA ARG A 15 -4.98 1.24 -18.06
C ARG A 15 -4.00 1.91 -17.10
N MET A 16 -4.44 2.84 -16.26
CA MET A 16 -3.58 3.50 -15.27
C MET A 16 -3.33 2.60 -14.05
N PHE A 17 -2.61 1.50 -14.25
CA PHE A 17 -2.28 0.55 -13.18
C PHE A 17 -1.09 1.00 -12.33
N TYR A 18 -0.23 1.86 -12.87
CA TYR A 18 0.91 2.48 -12.21
C TYR A 18 1.25 3.80 -12.92
N SER A 19 1.88 4.73 -12.21
CA SER A 19 2.40 5.99 -12.76
C SER A 19 3.93 5.99 -12.75
N ASP A 20 4.55 7.13 -13.04
CA ASP A 20 5.98 7.49 -12.92
C ASP A 20 6.53 7.38 -11.48
N TRP A 21 6.36 6.23 -10.83
CA TRP A 21 6.78 6.00 -9.44
C TRP A 21 8.29 6.11 -9.25
N TRP A 22 9.08 5.83 -10.27
CA TRP A 22 10.55 5.90 -10.24
C TRP A 22 11.07 7.34 -10.15
N ALA A 23 10.27 8.32 -10.55
CA ALA A 23 10.61 9.74 -10.48
C ALA A 23 10.14 10.39 -9.15
N SER A 24 9.53 9.61 -8.26
CA SER A 24 9.05 10.09 -6.96
C SER A 24 10.20 10.58 -6.09
N VAL A 25 10.06 11.79 -5.53
CA VAL A 25 11.09 12.40 -4.66
C VAL A 25 10.90 12.02 -3.19
N ASN A 26 9.69 11.64 -2.81
CA ASN A 26 9.35 11.23 -1.45
C ASN A 26 8.60 9.88 -1.42
N TYR A 27 8.65 9.21 -0.28
CA TYR A 27 8.00 7.90 -0.09
C TYR A 27 6.47 7.99 -0.24
N SER A 28 5.86 9.10 0.18
CA SER A 28 4.42 9.31 0.07
C SER A 28 3.94 9.24 -1.39
N GLU A 29 4.70 9.84 -2.30
CA GLU A 29 4.43 9.81 -3.74
C GLU A 29 4.73 8.43 -4.33
N TYR A 30 5.84 7.81 -3.95
CA TYR A 30 6.21 6.47 -4.39
C TYR A 30 5.10 5.45 -4.15
N TYR A 31 4.57 5.37 -2.92
CA TYR A 31 3.50 4.42 -2.60
C TYR A 31 2.21 4.69 -3.38
N ARG A 32 1.90 5.95 -3.69
CA ARG A 32 0.71 6.30 -4.47
C ARG A 32 0.81 5.90 -5.94
N LYS A 33 2.03 5.90 -6.50
CA LYS A 33 2.25 5.70 -7.94
C LYS A 33 2.63 4.26 -8.31
N TRP A 34 3.22 3.50 -7.39
CA TRP A 34 3.79 2.17 -7.67
C TRP A 34 2.74 1.15 -8.14
N ASN A 35 1.66 0.98 -7.39
CA ASN A 35 0.58 0.05 -7.71
C ASN A 35 -0.75 0.73 -7.41
N MET A 36 -1.28 1.41 -8.43
CA MET A 36 -2.47 2.24 -8.29
C MET A 36 -3.71 1.39 -7.99
N ILE A 37 -3.79 0.16 -8.51
CA ILE A 37 -4.92 -0.75 -8.25
C ILE A 37 -5.05 -1.02 -6.74
N VAL A 38 -3.95 -1.40 -6.09
CA VAL A 38 -3.93 -1.67 -4.65
C VAL A 38 -4.10 -0.37 -3.87
N GLN A 39 -3.46 0.71 -4.30
CA GLN A 39 -3.54 1.99 -3.64
C GLN A 39 -4.98 2.54 -3.61
N ASP A 40 -5.71 2.45 -4.72
CA ASP A 40 -7.10 2.92 -4.82
C ASP A 40 -8.03 2.07 -3.98
N TRP A 41 -7.81 0.74 -3.94
CA TRP A 41 -8.55 -0.15 -3.05
C TRP A 41 -8.30 0.19 -1.57
N ILE A 42 -7.04 0.33 -1.17
CA ILE A 42 -6.66 0.71 0.20
C ILE A 42 -7.28 2.07 0.55
N ARG A 43 -7.22 3.05 -0.35
CA ARG A 43 -7.75 4.39 -0.09
C ARG A 43 -9.26 4.35 0.13
N THR A 44 -9.98 3.74 -0.81
CA THR A 44 -11.45 3.76 -0.84
C THR A 44 -12.07 2.92 0.26
N TYR A 45 -11.52 1.73 0.54
CA TYR A 45 -12.16 0.78 1.45
C TYR A 45 -11.54 0.72 2.85
N LEU A 46 -10.26 1.09 3.00
CA LEU A 46 -9.58 1.00 4.29
C LEU A 46 -9.29 2.38 4.87
N PHE A 47 -8.64 3.26 4.11
CA PHE A 47 -8.18 4.55 4.65
C PHE A 47 -9.31 5.46 5.05
N ASP A 48 -10.29 5.66 4.18
CA ASP A 48 -11.39 6.59 4.46
C ASP A 48 -12.27 6.08 5.61
N GLU A 49 -12.52 4.78 5.69
CA GLU A 49 -13.22 4.13 6.81
C GLU A 49 -12.45 4.25 8.14
N ILE A 50 -11.17 3.84 8.17
CA ILE A 50 -10.34 3.95 9.37
C ILE A 50 -10.24 5.40 9.83
N ARG A 51 -10.07 6.34 8.89
CA ARG A 51 -9.99 7.77 9.16
C ARG A 51 -11.30 8.31 9.73
N HIS A 52 -12.46 7.82 9.29
CA HIS A 52 -13.76 8.25 9.80
C HIS A 52 -13.96 7.87 11.27
N HIS A 53 -13.43 6.73 11.70
CA HIS A 53 -13.53 6.24 13.07
C HIS A 53 -12.46 6.79 14.04
N LEU A 54 -11.53 7.64 13.55
CA LEU A 54 -10.45 8.19 14.36
C LEU A 54 -10.69 9.65 14.79
N PRO A 55 -10.16 10.06 15.96
CA PRO A 55 -10.28 11.43 16.43
C PRO A 55 -9.60 12.44 15.48
N ASN A 56 -10.27 13.57 15.26
CA ASN A 56 -9.95 14.55 14.21
C ASN A 56 -8.49 15.06 14.22
N ASN A 57 -7.86 15.13 15.39
CA ASN A 57 -6.53 15.73 15.54
C ASN A 57 -5.39 14.81 15.02
N ILE A 58 -5.63 13.50 14.95
CA ILE A 58 -4.59 12.50 14.63
C ILE A 58 -5.00 11.51 13.53
N LYS A 59 -6.23 11.62 13.02
CA LYS A 59 -6.83 10.65 12.09
C LYS A 59 -5.97 10.31 10.87
N ASN A 60 -5.32 11.29 10.22
CA ASN A 60 -4.54 11.03 9.00
C ASN A 60 -3.26 10.23 9.29
N LYS A 61 -2.51 10.62 10.33
CA LYS A 61 -1.27 9.96 10.72
C LYS A 61 -1.55 8.55 11.24
N MET A 62 -2.55 8.41 12.12
CA MET A 62 -2.95 7.11 12.65
C MET A 62 -3.49 6.17 11.56
N ALA A 63 -4.36 6.66 10.66
CA ALA A 63 -4.85 5.84 9.55
C ALA A 63 -3.71 5.35 8.65
N THR A 64 -2.73 6.22 8.37
CA THR A 64 -1.54 5.86 7.59
C THR A 64 -0.74 4.75 8.29
N VAL A 65 -0.45 4.90 9.59
CA VAL A 65 0.27 3.88 10.38
C VAL A 65 -0.47 2.54 10.38
N LEU A 66 -1.78 2.56 10.61
CA LEU A 66 -2.59 1.33 10.64
C LEU A 66 -2.57 0.60 9.31
N ILE A 67 -2.65 1.33 8.18
CA ILE A 67 -2.59 0.74 6.85
C ILE A 67 -1.22 0.14 6.54
N ILE A 68 -0.14 0.82 6.92
CA ILE A 68 1.21 0.29 6.69
C ILE A 68 1.41 -1.00 7.48
N ILE A 69 0.98 -1.05 8.74
CA ILE A 69 1.04 -2.26 9.58
C ILE A 69 0.19 -3.38 8.96
N LEU A 70 -1.05 -3.08 8.59
CA LEU A 70 -1.95 -4.07 7.96
C LEU A 70 -1.34 -4.61 6.66
N SER A 71 -0.82 -3.73 5.81
CA SER A 71 -0.13 -4.11 4.58
C SER A 71 1.07 -5.01 4.86
N ALA A 72 1.91 -4.64 5.83
CA ALA A 72 3.09 -5.44 6.20
C ALA A 72 2.71 -6.84 6.70
N ILE A 73 1.66 -6.96 7.53
CA ILE A 73 1.14 -8.24 8.01
C ILE A 73 0.67 -9.12 6.85
N ILE A 74 -0.04 -8.55 5.87
CA ILE A 74 -0.53 -9.30 4.69
C ILE A 74 0.66 -9.80 3.85
N HIS A 75 1.69 -8.97 3.65
CA HIS A 75 2.88 -9.38 2.91
C HIS A 75 3.64 -10.50 3.61
N ASP A 76 3.86 -10.38 4.93
CA ASP A 76 4.51 -11.43 5.72
C ASP A 76 3.66 -12.70 5.72
N TYR A 77 2.34 -12.61 5.80
CA TYR A 77 1.44 -13.78 5.72
C TYR A 77 1.60 -14.54 4.40
N LEU A 78 1.62 -13.84 3.27
CA LEU A 78 1.84 -14.46 1.95
C LEU A 78 3.23 -15.12 1.84
N PHE A 79 4.26 -14.47 2.40
CA PHE A 79 5.60 -15.06 2.45
C PHE A 79 5.68 -16.27 3.37
N CYS A 80 5.01 -16.22 4.53
CA CYS A 80 4.95 -17.34 5.46
C CYS A 80 4.28 -18.56 4.83
N LEU A 81 3.19 -18.35 4.09
CA LEU A 81 2.49 -19.42 3.37
C LEU A 81 3.35 -20.05 2.26
N THR A 82 4.05 -19.22 1.47
CA THR A 82 4.85 -19.70 0.34
C THR A 82 6.15 -20.38 0.78
N LEU A 83 6.79 -19.88 1.84
CA LEU A 83 8.05 -20.43 2.36
C LEU A 83 7.86 -21.46 3.49
N ASN A 84 6.63 -21.60 3.99
CA ASN A 84 6.29 -22.41 5.17
C ASN A 84 7.17 -22.11 6.40
N LYS A 85 7.57 -20.83 6.55
CA LYS A 85 8.43 -20.34 7.63
C LYS A 85 8.01 -18.93 8.02
N PHE A 86 8.03 -18.64 9.31
CA PHE A 86 7.79 -17.29 9.81
C PHE A 86 9.07 -16.46 9.75
N ILE A 87 9.13 -15.50 8.82
CA ILE A 87 10.21 -14.53 8.70
C ILE A 87 9.55 -13.15 8.51
N PRO A 88 9.49 -12.30 9.56
CA PRO A 88 8.73 -11.04 9.57
C PRO A 88 9.44 -9.89 8.83
N THR A 89 9.95 -10.16 7.63
CA THR A 89 10.77 -9.21 6.87
C THR A 89 10.01 -7.93 6.53
N PHE A 90 8.73 -8.04 6.17
CA PHE A 90 7.94 -6.91 5.71
C PHE A 90 7.47 -6.03 6.87
N ILE A 91 7.18 -6.59 8.04
CA ILE A 91 6.93 -5.82 9.27
C ILE A 91 8.14 -4.96 9.64
N PHE A 92 9.36 -5.52 9.60
CA PHE A 92 10.57 -4.77 9.91
C PHE A 92 10.86 -3.70 8.85
N LEU A 93 10.78 -4.04 7.56
CA LEU A 93 11.13 -3.12 6.48
C LEU A 93 10.07 -2.05 6.22
N TYR A 94 8.81 -2.45 6.02
CA TYR A 94 7.75 -1.50 5.64
C TYR A 94 7.05 -0.92 6.86
N GLY A 95 6.80 -1.73 7.88
CA GLY A 95 6.17 -1.29 9.14
C GLY A 95 7.00 -0.26 9.88
N ILE A 96 8.27 -0.57 10.15
CA ILE A 96 9.15 0.30 10.94
C ILE A 96 9.84 1.33 10.03
N ILE A 97 10.69 0.88 9.10
CA ILE A 97 11.51 1.79 8.30
C ILE A 97 10.62 2.62 7.34
N GLY A 98 9.74 1.97 6.60
CA GLY A 98 8.78 2.65 5.71
C GLY A 98 7.84 3.60 6.45
N GLY A 99 7.34 3.20 7.62
CA GLY A 99 6.52 4.04 8.50
C GLY A 99 7.24 5.30 8.96
N MET A 100 8.52 5.19 9.35
CA MET A 100 9.33 6.35 9.74
C MET A 100 9.44 7.38 8.60
N TYR A 101 9.76 6.94 7.38
CA TYR A 101 9.88 7.83 6.22
C TYR A 101 8.56 8.45 5.74
N LEU A 102 7.41 7.88 6.13
CA LEU A 102 6.10 8.43 5.79
C LEU A 102 5.57 9.44 6.81
N ILE A 103 6.05 9.37 8.04
CA ILE A 103 5.60 10.23 9.15
C ILE A 103 6.54 11.43 9.33
N ILE A 104 7.83 11.24 9.04
CA ILE A 104 8.84 12.29 9.07
C ILE A 104 8.75 13.06 7.73
N PRO A 105 8.55 14.39 7.76
CA PRO A 105 8.42 15.21 6.55
C PRO A 105 9.69 15.24 5.69
#